data_AF-A0A1Q8BGS1-F1
#
_entry.id   AF-A0A1Q8BGS1-F1
#
_cell.length_a   1.000
_cell.length_b   1.000
_cell.length_c   1.000
_cell.angle_alpha   90.00
_cell.angle_beta   90.00
_cell.angle_gamma   90.00
#
_symmetry.space_group_name_H-M   'P 1'
#
loop_
_entity.id
_entity.type
_entity.pdbx_description
1 polymer ?
#
loop_
_entity_poly.entity_id
_entity_poly.type
_entity_poly.pdbx_seq_one_letter_code
_entity_poly.pdbx_strand_id
1 'polypeptide(L)'
;MRISRVSLTLMEMAVILSAVFVQASVVPSSRAQSSSIPVSQEFASGDVQVFASLQAWYTWVSINGTHTIFLALHSNQGPSPVSAFVGQSYNTSSGSRVFVANALMAMEVYNDTNGNGFLDANYTVPRTELLYTIIMNASDTFATTAVQKTVSNGVPHYAWGVTYGSVQGDLIKADPAQGYGYGGGLPASVLKINHVSLFYDYSLNGNRTFLKTSYEIGNVTLTPPTLPNVTLRGLSFSLLHFTLAVSSKQFTVLANSLPYDSQTTPAPKLVDVAQVTVQNVLAYEFLFKDNYTLLTNPAVNYPVAYAASPRGSLPPNAFQGQGALQLIRVQDYVKASLPDIAGLPATSDLNYNTSKLIYRVSYPTWSGYGLRHDPTYVAHFAPETPTGPPPPPTTPPPTILALAIFTGALSVILAVHGFSRSRKHYLPDESGNLTASKSRYTGNPTLPAEGLPTQDHSPYRRAESTV
;
A
#
# COMPACT_ATOMS: atom_id res chain seq x y z
N MET A 1 56.99 -33.93 -9.26
CA MET A 1 55.91 -33.56 -10.20
C MET A 1 54.65 -33.25 -9.41
N ARG A 2 54.32 -31.96 -9.19
CA ARG A 2 53.11 -31.50 -8.47
C ARG A 2 52.51 -30.31 -9.22
N ILE A 3 51.83 -30.58 -10.34
CA ILE A 3 51.10 -29.54 -11.07
C ILE A 3 49.76 -29.32 -10.36
N SER A 4 49.80 -28.37 -9.44
CA SER A 4 48.72 -27.62 -8.79
C SER A 4 47.27 -27.98 -9.15
N ARG A 5 46.50 -28.45 -8.14
CA ARG A 5 45.02 -28.44 -8.22
C ARG A 5 44.43 -27.03 -8.33
N VAL A 6 45.16 -25.99 -7.90
CA VAL A 6 44.71 -24.58 -7.96
C VAL A 6 44.59 -24.09 -9.41
N SER A 7 45.36 -24.66 -10.34
CA SER A 7 45.27 -24.33 -11.76
C SER A 7 43.95 -24.81 -12.40
N LEU A 8 43.30 -25.83 -11.84
CA LEU A 8 42.03 -26.34 -12.35
C LEU A 8 40.86 -25.45 -11.87
N THR A 9 40.80 -25.12 -10.57
CA THR A 9 39.76 -24.22 -10.04
C THR A 9 39.85 -22.79 -10.57
N LEU A 10 41.05 -22.28 -10.88
CA LEU A 10 41.20 -21.01 -11.62
C LEU A 10 40.64 -21.09 -13.04
N MET A 11 40.75 -22.24 -13.70
CA MET A 11 40.23 -22.44 -15.06
C MET A 11 38.70 -22.63 -15.07
N GLU A 12 38.13 -23.32 -14.07
CA GLU A 12 36.68 -23.41 -13.86
C GLU A 12 36.07 -22.02 -13.54
N MET A 13 36.70 -21.24 -12.65
CA MET A 13 36.33 -19.85 -12.41
C MET A 13 36.39 -19.00 -13.68
N ALA A 14 37.39 -19.19 -14.54
CA ALA A 14 37.49 -18.48 -15.82
C ALA A 14 36.42 -18.89 -16.85
N VAL A 15 35.99 -20.16 -16.85
CA VAL A 15 34.86 -20.63 -17.68
C VAL A 15 33.53 -20.04 -17.19
N ILE A 16 33.31 -19.99 -15.87
CA ILE A 16 32.12 -19.37 -15.28
C ILE A 16 32.10 -17.86 -15.56
N LEU A 17 33.23 -17.15 -15.44
CA LEU A 17 33.31 -15.73 -15.80
C LEU A 17 33.14 -15.47 -17.30
N SER A 18 33.71 -16.31 -18.17
CA SER A 18 33.58 -16.09 -19.63
C SER A 18 32.17 -16.41 -20.16
N ALA A 19 31.41 -17.30 -19.49
CA ALA A 19 29.98 -17.46 -19.74
C ALA A 19 29.16 -16.17 -19.44
N VAL A 20 29.60 -15.34 -18.49
CA VAL A 20 28.98 -14.04 -18.17
C VAL A 20 29.37 -12.93 -19.16
N PHE A 21 30.54 -13.04 -19.82
CA PHE A 21 31.13 -11.94 -20.59
C PHE A 21 30.95 -12.00 -22.13
N VAL A 22 30.27 -13.00 -22.69
CA VAL A 22 30.01 -13.09 -24.15
C VAL A 22 28.51 -12.99 -24.50
N GLN A 23 27.86 -11.95 -23.98
CA GLN A 23 26.70 -11.34 -24.65
C GLN A 23 26.95 -9.85 -24.88
N ALA A 24 27.79 -9.57 -25.86
CA ALA A 24 27.92 -8.22 -26.42
C ALA A 24 26.58 -7.83 -27.04
N SER A 25 25.83 -6.97 -26.34
CA SER A 25 24.49 -6.53 -26.72
C SER A 25 24.50 -5.63 -27.95
N VAL A 26 24.68 -6.22 -29.13
CA VAL A 26 24.05 -5.70 -30.35
C VAL A 26 22.56 -5.58 -30.03
N VAL A 27 21.99 -4.39 -30.18
CA VAL A 27 20.57 -4.14 -29.94
C VAL A 27 19.84 -4.18 -31.29
N PRO A 28 19.35 -5.33 -31.77
CA PRO A 28 18.34 -5.33 -32.81
C PRO A 28 17.08 -4.70 -32.22
N SER A 29 16.53 -3.70 -32.92
CA SER A 29 15.24 -3.07 -32.66
C SER A 29 14.07 -4.03 -32.98
N SER A 30 14.10 -5.17 -32.29
CA SER A 30 13.16 -6.28 -32.39
C SER A 30 11.85 -5.88 -31.70
N ARG A 31 10.85 -5.49 -32.50
CA ARG A 31 9.48 -5.36 -32.02
C ARG A 31 9.02 -6.68 -31.41
N ALA A 32 8.41 -6.62 -30.24
CA ALA A 32 7.75 -7.77 -29.63
C ALA A 32 6.73 -8.39 -30.60
N GLN A 33 6.76 -9.71 -30.73
CA GLN A 33 5.88 -10.46 -31.63
C GLN A 33 4.58 -10.79 -30.89
N SER A 34 3.44 -10.42 -31.46
CA SER A 34 2.23 -10.14 -30.67
C SER A 34 1.44 -11.39 -30.24
N SER A 35 1.35 -11.60 -28.93
CA SER A 35 0.05 -11.74 -28.27
C SER A 35 -0.29 -10.39 -27.61
N SER A 36 -1.50 -9.88 -27.85
CA SER A 36 -2.03 -8.67 -27.21
C SER A 36 -2.90 -9.05 -26.03
N ILE A 37 -2.90 -8.20 -24.99
CA ILE A 37 -3.83 -8.34 -23.86
C ILE A 37 -5.26 -8.10 -24.40
N PRO A 38 -6.23 -8.99 -24.10
CA PRO A 38 -7.59 -8.87 -24.63
C PRO A 38 -8.39 -7.84 -23.83
N VAL A 39 -8.07 -6.56 -24.01
CA VAL A 39 -8.62 -5.42 -23.22
C VAL A 39 -10.15 -5.27 -23.28
N SER A 40 -10.81 -5.94 -24.23
CA SER A 40 -12.27 -6.03 -24.36
C SER A 40 -12.94 -7.03 -23.41
N GLN A 41 -12.18 -7.88 -22.72
CA GLN A 41 -12.71 -8.85 -21.74
C GLN A 41 -12.80 -8.23 -20.33
N GLU A 42 -13.76 -8.71 -19.54
CA GLU A 42 -13.94 -8.29 -18.13
C GLU A 42 -12.73 -8.71 -17.27
N PHE A 43 -12.16 -9.88 -17.53
CA PHE A 43 -10.89 -10.32 -16.96
C PHE A 43 -10.23 -11.38 -17.85
N ALA A 44 -8.89 -11.47 -17.78
CA ALA A 44 -8.09 -12.48 -18.48
C ALA A 44 -6.72 -12.66 -17.81
N SER A 45 -6.12 -13.84 -17.98
CA SER A 45 -4.69 -14.10 -17.71
C SER A 45 -4.09 -14.95 -18.83
N GLY A 46 -2.78 -14.91 -18.97
CA GLY A 46 -2.03 -15.68 -19.98
C GLY A 46 -0.63 -15.11 -20.18
N ASP A 47 0.00 -15.43 -21.31
CA ASP A 47 1.34 -14.96 -21.63
C ASP A 47 1.40 -13.93 -22.75
N VAL A 48 2.19 -12.88 -22.53
CA VAL A 48 2.61 -11.92 -23.56
C VAL A 48 4.11 -11.96 -23.77
N GLN A 49 4.52 -12.00 -25.03
CA GLN A 49 5.94 -11.99 -25.39
C GLN A 49 6.49 -10.56 -25.21
N VAL A 50 7.42 -10.37 -24.26
CA VAL A 50 8.04 -9.07 -23.99
C VAL A 50 9.31 -8.88 -24.82
N PHE A 51 10.09 -9.94 -24.99
CA PHE A 51 11.28 -9.97 -25.84
C PHE A 51 11.52 -11.39 -26.38
N ALA A 52 12.45 -11.56 -27.32
CA ALA A 52 12.98 -12.90 -27.61
C ALA A 52 13.47 -13.55 -26.30
N SER A 53 13.02 -14.78 -26.04
CA SER A 53 13.31 -15.57 -24.83
C SER A 53 12.81 -14.99 -23.49
N LEU A 54 11.95 -13.96 -23.49
CA LEU A 54 11.36 -13.37 -22.27
C LEU A 54 9.86 -13.13 -22.42
N GLN A 55 9.07 -13.71 -21.52
CA GLN A 55 7.62 -13.59 -21.47
C GLN A 55 7.19 -12.87 -20.18
N ALA A 56 6.01 -12.26 -20.20
CA ALA A 56 5.29 -11.87 -18.99
C ALA A 56 4.00 -12.67 -18.88
N TRP A 57 3.80 -13.32 -17.74
CA TRP A 57 2.47 -13.71 -17.32
C TRP A 57 1.70 -12.44 -16.99
N TYR A 58 0.64 -12.17 -17.76
CA TYR A 58 -0.23 -11.03 -17.54
C TYR A 58 -1.47 -11.42 -16.74
N THR A 59 -2.05 -10.42 -16.09
CA THR A 59 -3.46 -10.46 -15.70
C THR A 59 -4.09 -9.10 -15.99
N TRP A 60 -5.31 -9.16 -16.51
CA TRP A 60 -6.14 -8.02 -16.88
C TRP A 60 -7.48 -8.14 -16.14
N VAL A 61 -7.96 -7.02 -15.60
CA VAL A 61 -9.33 -6.87 -15.10
C VAL A 61 -9.87 -5.53 -15.57
N SER A 62 -11.13 -5.47 -16.00
CA SER A 62 -11.78 -4.30 -16.61
C SER A 62 -13.24 -4.25 -16.20
N ILE A 63 -13.56 -3.38 -15.24
CA ILE A 63 -14.88 -3.27 -14.60
C ILE A 63 -15.25 -1.80 -14.39
N ASN A 64 -16.48 -1.42 -14.72
CA ASN A 64 -17.06 -0.09 -14.44
C ASN A 64 -16.20 1.13 -14.86
N GLY A 65 -15.38 1.02 -15.92
CA GLY A 65 -14.47 2.09 -16.36
C GLY A 65 -13.18 2.21 -15.53
N THR A 66 -12.88 1.20 -14.72
CA THR A 66 -11.61 0.97 -14.06
C THR A 66 -10.94 -0.29 -14.62
N HIS A 67 -9.63 -0.23 -14.80
CA HIS A 67 -8.83 -1.30 -15.38
C HIS A 67 -7.64 -1.59 -14.46
N THR A 68 -7.25 -2.85 -14.33
CA THR A 68 -6.02 -3.28 -13.66
C THR A 68 -5.22 -4.18 -14.58
N ILE A 69 -3.92 -3.89 -14.70
CA ILE A 69 -2.94 -4.74 -15.36
C ILE A 69 -1.89 -5.20 -14.34
N PHE A 70 -1.59 -6.48 -14.37
CA PHE A 70 -0.45 -7.09 -13.69
C PHE A 70 0.44 -7.77 -14.73
N LEU A 71 1.75 -7.72 -14.53
CA LEU A 71 2.76 -8.39 -15.34
C LEU A 71 3.84 -8.98 -14.42
N ALA A 72 4.12 -10.28 -14.54
CA ALA A 72 5.24 -10.95 -13.89
C ALA A 72 6.09 -11.66 -14.93
N LEU A 73 7.41 -11.38 -14.94
CA LEU A 73 8.31 -11.92 -15.94
C LEU A 73 8.69 -13.37 -15.66
N HIS A 74 8.82 -14.14 -16.73
CA HIS A 74 9.37 -15.49 -16.70
C HIS A 74 10.11 -15.84 -17.99
N SER A 75 10.89 -16.92 -17.95
CA SER A 75 11.69 -17.42 -19.06
C SER A 75 11.21 -18.80 -19.48
N ASN A 76 11.02 -18.97 -20.79
CA ASN A 76 10.69 -20.25 -21.40
C ASN A 76 11.93 -21.00 -21.94
N GLN A 77 13.14 -20.52 -21.63
CA GLN A 77 14.43 -21.10 -22.06
C GLN A 77 15.44 -21.31 -20.92
N GLY A 78 15.09 -20.97 -19.69
CA GLY A 78 15.97 -21.12 -18.52
C GLY A 78 15.30 -20.58 -17.23
N PRO A 79 16.07 -20.38 -16.15
CA PRO A 79 15.57 -19.80 -14.91
C PRO A 79 14.87 -18.44 -15.13
N SER A 80 13.81 -18.18 -14.37
CA SER A 80 12.92 -17.04 -14.57
C SER A 80 13.36 -15.81 -13.76
N PRO A 81 13.52 -14.62 -14.36
CA PRO A 81 13.93 -13.42 -13.62
C PRO A 81 12.81 -12.96 -12.69
N VAL A 82 13.13 -12.66 -11.42
CA VAL A 82 12.12 -12.24 -10.43
C VAL A 82 11.81 -10.76 -10.59
N SER A 83 10.75 -10.45 -11.33
CA SER A 83 10.30 -9.07 -11.55
C SER A 83 8.81 -9.02 -11.82
N ALA A 84 8.10 -8.17 -11.08
CA ALA A 84 6.66 -8.01 -11.17
C ALA A 84 6.21 -6.55 -11.05
N PHE A 85 5.09 -6.26 -11.68
CA PHE A 85 4.51 -4.93 -11.87
C PHE A 85 2.99 -5.01 -11.76
N VAL A 86 2.37 -4.06 -11.07
CA VAL A 86 0.91 -3.91 -11.06
C VAL A 86 0.51 -2.45 -11.22
N GLY A 87 -0.52 -2.17 -12.02
CA GLY A 87 -1.02 -0.82 -12.24
C GLY A 87 -2.50 -0.75 -12.55
N GLN A 88 -3.12 0.38 -12.21
CA GLN A 88 -4.53 0.65 -12.42
C GLN A 88 -4.73 1.89 -13.31
N SER A 89 -5.66 1.81 -14.26
CA SER A 89 -6.10 2.94 -15.09
C SER A 89 -7.60 3.19 -14.95
N TYR A 90 -7.97 4.48 -14.88
CA TYR A 90 -9.35 4.93 -14.66
C TYR A 90 -9.44 6.44 -14.97
N ASN A 91 -10.67 6.96 -14.99
CA ASN A 91 -10.91 8.41 -14.91
C ASN A 91 -11.10 8.79 -13.44
N THR A 92 -10.57 9.93 -13.00
CA THR A 92 -10.90 10.51 -11.69
C THR A 92 -12.34 11.02 -11.65
N SER A 93 -12.85 11.36 -10.46
CA SER A 93 -14.13 12.07 -10.30
C SER A 93 -14.19 13.44 -11.02
N SER A 94 -13.05 14.01 -11.40
CA SER A 94 -12.92 15.20 -12.26
C SER A 94 -12.77 14.90 -13.76
N GLY A 95 -12.91 13.64 -14.19
CA GLY A 95 -12.80 13.22 -15.58
C GLY A 95 -11.38 13.22 -16.15
N SER A 96 -10.34 13.29 -15.30
CA SER A 96 -8.96 13.17 -15.74
C SER A 96 -8.55 11.71 -15.85
N ARG A 97 -7.96 11.30 -16.99
CA ARG A 97 -7.37 9.96 -17.12
C ARG A 97 -6.15 9.85 -16.23
N VAL A 98 -6.03 8.72 -15.55
CA VAL A 98 -4.95 8.38 -14.64
C VAL A 98 -4.50 6.95 -14.89
N PHE A 99 -3.20 6.71 -14.78
CA PHE A 99 -2.62 5.39 -14.60
C PHE A 99 -1.61 5.48 -13.46
N VAL A 100 -1.79 4.65 -12.42
CA VAL A 100 -0.84 4.54 -11.29
C VAL A 100 -0.41 3.08 -11.16
N ALA A 101 0.88 2.84 -11.16
CA ALA A 101 1.50 1.54 -11.03
C ALA A 101 2.60 1.51 -9.96
N ASN A 102 2.92 0.31 -9.51
CA ASN A 102 3.99 0.04 -8.55
C ASN A 102 4.83 -1.14 -9.04
N ALA A 103 6.14 -1.00 -8.85
CA ALA A 103 7.11 -2.07 -9.05
C ALA A 103 7.92 -2.27 -7.76
N LEU A 104 8.16 -3.53 -7.39
CA LEU A 104 9.19 -3.89 -6.42
C LEU A 104 10.54 -3.78 -7.13
N MET A 105 11.44 -2.98 -6.58
CA MET A 105 12.70 -2.59 -7.22
C MET A 105 13.89 -3.34 -6.65
N ALA A 106 13.96 -3.41 -5.32
CA ALA A 106 15.08 -4.03 -4.62
C ALA A 106 14.64 -4.58 -3.26
N MET A 107 15.41 -5.57 -2.82
CA MET A 107 15.39 -6.13 -1.48
C MET A 107 16.64 -5.63 -0.75
N GLU A 108 16.47 -5.08 0.45
CA GLU A 108 17.51 -4.37 1.21
C GLU A 108 17.66 -4.97 2.60
N VAL A 109 18.90 -5.15 3.07
CA VAL A 109 19.21 -5.62 4.43
C VAL A 109 20.00 -4.54 5.15
N TYR A 110 19.48 -4.08 6.29
CA TYR A 110 20.03 -2.93 7.00
C TYR A 110 20.16 -3.19 8.50
N ASN A 111 20.99 -2.38 9.13
CA ASN A 111 21.11 -2.32 10.57
C ASN A 111 20.49 -1.00 11.03
N ASP A 112 19.34 -1.06 11.70
CA ASP A 112 18.69 0.11 12.32
C ASP A 112 19.59 0.60 13.46
N THR A 113 20.39 1.63 13.19
CA THR A 113 21.39 2.15 14.15
C THR A 113 20.80 3.17 15.11
N ASN A 114 19.62 3.72 14.78
CA ASN A 114 19.00 4.81 15.52
C ASN A 114 17.67 4.41 16.21
N GLY A 115 17.12 3.24 15.88
CA GLY A 115 15.98 2.60 16.54
C GLY A 115 14.61 3.08 16.04
N ASN A 116 14.52 3.62 14.82
CA ASN A 116 13.29 4.23 14.30
C ASN A 116 12.39 3.28 13.50
N GLY A 117 12.85 2.05 13.23
CA GLY A 117 12.10 1.01 12.55
C GLY A 117 12.10 1.08 11.02
N PHE A 118 12.73 2.07 10.39
CA PHE A 118 12.87 2.13 8.93
C PHE A 118 14.34 2.28 8.50
N LEU A 119 14.58 2.24 7.19
CA LEU A 119 15.93 2.30 6.63
C LEU A 119 16.33 3.76 6.32
N ASP A 120 17.22 4.33 7.13
CA ASP A 120 17.93 5.58 6.81
C ASP A 120 19.08 5.34 5.82
N ALA A 121 18.70 4.96 4.60
CA ALA A 121 19.64 4.87 3.49
C ALA A 121 20.05 6.29 3.04
N ASN A 122 21.34 6.60 3.12
CA ASN A 122 21.87 7.88 2.65
C ASN A 122 23.23 7.68 1.94
N TYR A 123 23.23 7.88 0.63
CA TYR A 123 24.42 7.73 -0.21
C TYR A 123 25.21 9.04 -0.41
N THR A 124 24.80 10.13 0.23
CA THR A 124 25.53 11.42 0.22
C THR A 124 26.59 11.54 1.31
N VAL A 125 26.70 10.54 2.20
CA VAL A 125 27.61 10.53 3.36
C VAL A 125 28.39 9.21 3.46
N PRO A 126 29.54 9.15 4.16
CA PRO A 126 30.41 7.96 4.15
C PRO A 126 29.88 6.72 4.90
N ARG A 127 28.70 6.79 5.52
CA ARG A 127 28.05 5.68 6.25
C ARG A 127 26.54 5.76 6.07
N THR A 128 25.94 4.61 5.80
CA THR A 128 24.51 4.40 5.58
C THR A 128 24.06 3.20 6.42
N GLU A 129 22.79 3.12 6.80
CA GLU A 129 22.29 1.96 7.57
C GLU A 129 22.16 0.69 6.71
N LEU A 130 22.03 0.86 5.39
CA LEU A 130 22.03 -0.21 4.41
C LEU A 130 23.35 -0.98 4.45
N LEU A 131 23.33 -2.24 4.87
CA LEU A 131 24.53 -3.10 4.89
C LEU A 131 24.66 -3.90 3.60
N TYR A 132 23.55 -4.41 3.08
CA TYR A 132 23.52 -5.25 1.89
C TYR A 132 22.30 -4.98 1.01
N THR A 133 22.45 -5.19 -0.29
CA THR A 133 21.34 -5.35 -1.23
C THR A 133 21.25 -6.81 -1.66
N ILE A 134 20.03 -7.32 -1.77
CA ILE A 134 19.74 -8.65 -2.32
C ILE A 134 19.39 -8.46 -3.80
N ILE A 135 20.26 -8.96 -4.68
CA ILE A 135 19.99 -9.05 -6.11
C ILE A 135 19.39 -10.42 -6.36
N MET A 136 18.07 -10.49 -6.54
CA MET A 136 17.41 -11.68 -7.06
C MET A 136 17.83 -11.84 -8.53
N ASN A 137 18.50 -12.95 -8.85
CA ASN A 137 18.98 -13.22 -10.19
C ASN A 137 17.90 -13.95 -10.99
N ALA A 138 17.56 -15.17 -10.56
CA ALA A 138 16.53 -15.97 -11.20
C ALA A 138 15.91 -17.02 -10.27
N SER A 139 14.79 -17.59 -10.70
CA SER A 139 13.99 -18.59 -10.00
C SER A 139 14.02 -19.91 -10.75
N ASP A 140 14.27 -21.02 -10.05
CA ASP A 140 14.28 -22.36 -10.67
C ASP A 140 12.87 -22.78 -11.14
N THR A 141 11.83 -22.33 -10.45
CA THR A 141 10.43 -22.55 -10.83
C THR A 141 9.63 -21.25 -10.87
N PHE A 142 8.59 -21.24 -11.70
CA PHE A 142 7.59 -20.18 -11.79
C PHE A 142 6.22 -20.83 -11.88
N ALA A 143 5.32 -20.48 -10.95
CA ALA A 143 3.95 -20.97 -10.90
C ALA A 143 2.96 -19.80 -10.90
N THR A 144 1.81 -19.98 -11.55
CA THR A 144 0.82 -18.93 -11.78
C THR A 144 -0.56 -19.34 -11.27
N THR A 145 -1.30 -18.39 -10.72
CA THR A 145 -2.74 -18.50 -10.46
C THR A 145 -3.46 -17.54 -11.40
N ALA A 146 -4.15 -18.08 -12.41
CA ALA A 146 -4.96 -17.30 -13.34
C ALA A 146 -6.16 -16.66 -12.62
N VAL A 147 -6.53 -15.45 -13.05
CA VAL A 147 -7.50 -14.62 -12.33
C VAL A 147 -8.87 -15.27 -12.23
N GLN A 148 -9.36 -15.40 -11.00
CA GLN A 148 -10.68 -15.94 -10.69
C GLN A 148 -11.59 -14.84 -10.16
N LYS A 149 -12.79 -14.73 -10.73
CA LYS A 149 -13.87 -13.90 -10.20
C LYS A 149 -14.63 -14.68 -9.12
N THR A 150 -14.69 -14.13 -7.92
CA THR A 150 -15.58 -14.58 -6.85
C THR A 150 -16.49 -13.43 -6.41
N VAL A 151 -17.50 -13.72 -5.57
CA VAL A 151 -18.39 -12.69 -5.01
C VAL A 151 -18.48 -12.90 -3.50
N SER A 152 -18.14 -11.87 -2.73
CA SER A 152 -18.18 -11.86 -1.27
C SER A 152 -19.06 -10.72 -0.79
N ASN A 153 -20.10 -11.01 0.00
CA ASN A 153 -21.08 -10.01 0.48
C ASN A 153 -21.68 -9.10 -0.62
N GLY A 154 -21.80 -9.62 -1.85
CA GLY A 154 -22.29 -8.88 -3.02
C GLY A 154 -21.23 -8.06 -3.78
N VAL A 155 -20.02 -7.93 -3.24
CA VAL A 155 -18.87 -7.30 -3.91
C VAL A 155 -18.16 -8.34 -4.79
N PRO A 156 -17.85 -8.03 -6.07
CA PRO A 156 -17.02 -8.89 -6.90
C PRO A 156 -15.54 -8.73 -6.56
N HIS A 157 -14.85 -9.85 -6.38
CA HIS A 157 -13.41 -9.95 -6.10
C HIS A 157 -12.73 -10.70 -7.25
N TYR A 158 -11.62 -10.17 -7.74
CA TYR A 158 -10.81 -10.75 -8.81
C TYR A 158 -9.44 -11.09 -8.24
N ALA A 159 -9.19 -12.37 -8.01
CA ALA A 159 -8.01 -12.86 -7.31
C ALA A 159 -7.04 -13.58 -8.24
N TRP A 160 -5.76 -13.21 -8.21
CA TRP A 160 -4.68 -13.84 -9.00
C TRP A 160 -3.34 -13.84 -8.24
N GLY A 161 -2.33 -14.49 -8.80
CA GLY A 161 -0.98 -14.43 -8.23
C GLY A 161 0.07 -15.20 -9.01
N VAL A 162 1.31 -15.09 -8.54
CA VAL A 162 2.47 -15.85 -9.04
C VAL A 162 3.36 -16.29 -7.87
N THR A 163 4.14 -17.35 -8.07
CA THR A 163 5.17 -17.78 -7.15
C THR A 163 6.45 -18.11 -7.89
N TYR A 164 7.50 -17.36 -7.58
CA TYR A 164 8.88 -17.68 -7.93
C TYR A 164 9.41 -18.64 -6.86
N GLY A 165 9.58 -19.92 -7.18
CA GLY A 165 10.08 -20.93 -6.26
C GLY A 165 11.58 -21.21 -6.44
N SER A 166 12.30 -21.33 -5.33
CA SER A 166 13.75 -21.53 -5.32
C SER A 166 14.48 -20.40 -6.06
N VAL A 167 14.41 -19.20 -5.47
CA VAL A 167 15.03 -17.99 -6.03
C VAL A 167 16.50 -17.93 -5.63
N GLN A 168 17.38 -17.91 -6.62
CA GLN A 168 18.81 -17.71 -6.50
C GLN A 168 19.14 -16.21 -6.59
N GLY A 169 20.16 -15.77 -5.86
CA GLY A 169 20.61 -14.38 -5.90
C GLY A 169 21.92 -14.13 -5.16
N ASP A 170 22.36 -12.88 -5.19
CA ASP A 170 23.58 -12.42 -4.56
C ASP A 170 23.28 -11.41 -3.45
N LEU A 171 23.99 -11.54 -2.33
CA LEU A 171 24.06 -10.53 -1.27
C LEU A 171 25.23 -9.60 -1.57
N ILE A 172 24.97 -8.42 -2.15
CA ILE A 172 26.00 -7.42 -2.42
C ILE A 172 26.15 -6.52 -1.21
N LYS A 173 27.38 -6.26 -0.76
CA LYS A 173 27.62 -5.27 0.31
C LYS A 173 27.43 -3.85 -0.22
N ALA A 174 26.63 -3.05 0.45
CA ALA A 174 26.49 -1.63 0.13
C ALA A 174 27.74 -0.84 0.59
N ASP A 175 28.20 0.08 -0.25
CA ASP A 175 29.33 0.94 0.05
C ASP A 175 29.12 2.33 -0.61
N PRO A 176 28.76 3.37 0.15
CA PRO A 176 28.58 4.71 -0.39
C PRO A 176 29.84 5.33 -1.01
N ALA A 177 31.04 4.95 -0.55
CA ALA A 177 32.30 5.48 -1.08
C ALA A 177 32.69 4.88 -2.43
N GLN A 178 32.21 3.66 -2.74
CA GLN A 178 32.34 3.02 -4.05
C GLN A 178 31.08 3.12 -4.93
N GLY A 179 29.97 3.62 -4.38
CA GLY A 179 28.66 3.62 -5.03
C GLY A 179 28.02 2.22 -5.17
N TYR A 180 28.48 1.21 -4.41
CA TYR A 180 28.00 -0.17 -4.54
C TYR A 180 26.59 -0.34 -3.94
N GLY A 181 25.79 -1.20 -4.60
CA GLY A 181 24.36 -1.39 -4.34
C GLY A 181 23.67 -2.15 -5.47
N TYR A 182 22.44 -1.76 -5.85
CA TYR A 182 21.63 -2.52 -6.82
C TYR A 182 22.27 -2.60 -8.21
N GLY A 183 22.83 -3.77 -8.54
CA GLY A 183 23.48 -4.06 -9.83
C GLY A 183 25.01 -3.89 -9.85
N GLY A 184 25.67 -3.52 -8.74
CA GLY A 184 27.12 -3.26 -8.76
C GLY A 184 27.81 -3.42 -7.40
N GLY A 185 28.97 -4.08 -7.43
CA GLY A 185 29.78 -4.47 -6.27
C GLY A 185 30.22 -5.93 -6.37
N LEU A 186 31.08 -6.39 -5.46
CA LEU A 186 31.41 -7.83 -5.34
C LEU A 186 30.41 -8.52 -4.39
N PRO A 187 29.94 -9.74 -4.71
CA PRO A 187 29.11 -10.53 -3.80
C PRO A 187 29.80 -10.79 -2.46
N ALA A 188 29.11 -10.46 -1.38
CA ALA A 188 29.49 -10.80 -0.01
C ALA A 188 29.02 -12.22 0.37
N SER A 189 27.96 -12.71 -0.29
CA SER A 189 27.56 -14.13 -0.28
C SER A 189 26.70 -14.42 -1.50
N VAL A 190 26.69 -15.68 -1.97
CA VAL A 190 25.53 -16.20 -2.70
C VAL A 190 24.39 -16.42 -1.69
N LEU A 191 23.14 -16.33 -2.14
CA LEU A 191 21.97 -16.65 -1.32
C LEU A 191 20.90 -17.41 -2.09
N LYS A 192 19.99 -18.01 -1.31
CA LYS A 192 18.76 -18.63 -1.80
C LYS A 192 17.58 -18.20 -0.93
N ILE A 193 16.52 -17.71 -1.58
CA ILE A 193 15.21 -17.48 -0.98
C ILE A 193 14.33 -18.68 -1.33
N ASN A 194 13.65 -19.27 -0.34
CA ASN A 194 12.79 -20.45 -0.60
C ASN A 194 11.73 -20.18 -1.68
N HIS A 195 11.08 -19.01 -1.62
CA HIS A 195 10.11 -18.54 -2.60
C HIS A 195 9.90 -17.03 -2.49
N VAL A 196 9.38 -16.43 -3.56
CA VAL A 196 8.75 -15.10 -3.55
C VAL A 196 7.38 -15.25 -4.22
N SER A 197 6.32 -15.20 -3.42
CA SER A 197 4.93 -15.28 -3.86
C SER A 197 4.28 -13.90 -3.81
N LEU A 198 3.58 -13.55 -4.87
CA LEU A 198 2.83 -12.30 -5.00
C LEU A 198 1.37 -12.65 -5.29
N PHE A 199 0.45 -12.17 -4.45
CA PHE A 199 -0.98 -12.40 -4.56
C PHE A 199 -1.72 -11.08 -4.60
N TYR A 200 -2.82 -11.05 -5.35
CA TYR A 200 -3.60 -9.85 -5.56
C TYR A 200 -5.08 -10.20 -5.44
N ASP A 201 -5.81 -9.37 -4.70
CA ASP A 201 -7.26 -9.34 -4.72
C ASP A 201 -7.67 -7.92 -5.12
N TYR A 202 -8.39 -7.81 -6.23
CA TYR A 202 -8.96 -6.57 -6.72
C TYR A 202 -10.47 -6.60 -6.55
N SER A 203 -11.04 -5.58 -5.91
CA SER A 203 -12.48 -5.44 -5.73
C SER A 203 -12.94 -4.00 -5.95
N LEU A 204 -14.23 -3.82 -6.21
CA LEU A 204 -14.85 -2.52 -6.45
C LEU A 204 -16.05 -2.37 -5.52
N ASN A 205 -16.04 -1.32 -4.70
CA ASN A 205 -17.11 -1.00 -3.76
C ASN A 205 -17.44 0.50 -3.85
N GLY A 206 -18.66 0.80 -4.31
CA GLY A 206 -19.09 2.17 -4.58
C GLY A 206 -18.23 2.85 -5.66
N ASN A 207 -17.64 3.99 -5.32
CA ASN A 207 -16.78 4.82 -6.18
C ASN A 207 -15.28 4.53 -6.01
N ARG A 208 -14.91 3.46 -5.28
CA ARG A 208 -13.53 3.10 -4.96
C ARG A 208 -13.19 1.67 -5.40
N THR A 209 -11.98 1.47 -5.87
CA THR A 209 -11.40 0.12 -6.01
C THR A 209 -10.45 -0.14 -4.86
N PHE A 210 -10.33 -1.40 -4.45
CA PHE A 210 -9.39 -1.86 -3.45
C PHE A 210 -8.52 -2.91 -4.11
N LEU A 211 -7.21 -2.68 -4.13
CA LEU A 211 -6.22 -3.63 -4.61
C LEU A 211 -5.35 -4.04 -3.41
N LYS A 212 -5.61 -5.23 -2.90
CA LYS A 212 -4.70 -5.93 -1.99
C LYS A 212 -3.48 -6.40 -2.78
N THR A 213 -2.29 -6.17 -2.26
CA THR A 213 -1.01 -6.48 -2.90
C THR A 213 -0.16 -7.37 -1.99
N SER A 214 -0.76 -8.47 -1.54
CA SER A 214 -0.18 -9.42 -0.59
C SER A 214 1.07 -10.10 -1.15
N TYR A 215 2.04 -10.37 -0.27
CA TYR A 215 3.19 -11.18 -0.63
C TYR A 215 3.71 -12.03 0.52
N GLU A 216 4.36 -13.12 0.15
CA GLU A 216 5.12 -13.97 1.04
C GLU A 216 6.52 -14.18 0.47
N ILE A 217 7.53 -13.84 1.27
CA ILE A 217 8.94 -14.04 0.96
C ILE A 217 9.41 -15.15 1.91
N GLY A 218 9.92 -16.25 1.36
CA GLY A 218 10.42 -17.38 2.14
C GLY A 218 11.72 -17.05 2.91
N ASN A 219 12.18 -17.99 3.75
CA ASN A 219 13.46 -17.87 4.45
C ASN A 219 14.60 -17.54 3.47
N VAL A 220 15.49 -16.62 3.85
CA VAL A 220 16.71 -16.31 3.10
C VAL A 220 17.89 -17.02 3.74
N THR A 221 18.52 -17.90 2.95
CA THR A 221 19.68 -18.68 3.37
C THR A 221 20.92 -18.20 2.63
N LEU A 222 22.01 -17.95 3.36
CA LEU A 222 23.30 -17.66 2.76
C LEU A 222 23.98 -18.97 2.38
N THR A 223 24.53 -19.05 1.17
CA THR A 223 25.20 -20.22 0.62
C THR A 223 26.65 -19.88 0.27
N PRO A 224 27.62 -20.78 0.49
CA PRO A 224 29.00 -20.56 0.09
C PRO A 224 29.14 -20.31 -1.43
N PRO A 225 30.06 -19.44 -1.88
CA PRO A 225 31.01 -18.66 -1.06
C PRO A 225 30.33 -17.52 -0.27
N THR A 226 30.80 -17.33 0.96
CA THR A 226 30.34 -16.29 1.90
C THR A 226 31.59 -15.66 2.52
N LEU A 227 31.68 -14.32 2.53
CA LEU A 227 32.81 -13.61 3.12
C LEU A 227 32.75 -13.67 4.67
N PRO A 228 33.90 -13.56 5.37
CA PRO A 228 33.94 -13.51 6.83
C PRO A 228 33.05 -12.39 7.40
N ASN A 229 32.38 -12.69 8.52
CA ASN A 229 31.49 -11.79 9.26
C ASN A 229 30.20 -11.35 8.53
N VAL A 230 29.88 -11.94 7.38
CA VAL A 230 28.58 -11.74 6.72
C VAL A 230 27.49 -12.53 7.45
N THR A 231 26.37 -11.89 7.74
CA THR A 231 25.24 -12.47 8.49
C THR A 231 23.95 -11.71 8.15
N LEU A 232 22.80 -12.39 8.30
CA LEU A 232 21.46 -11.78 8.30
C LEU A 232 20.85 -11.68 9.71
N ARG A 233 21.43 -12.37 10.71
CA ARG A 233 20.88 -12.43 12.07
C ARG A 233 20.96 -11.08 12.77
N GLY A 234 19.88 -10.65 13.39
CA GLY A 234 19.80 -9.35 14.07
C GLY A 234 19.70 -8.16 13.13
N LEU A 235 19.52 -8.38 11.82
CA LEU A 235 19.35 -7.33 10.83
C LEU A 235 17.88 -7.15 10.42
N SER A 236 17.57 -5.93 10.02
CA SER A 236 16.29 -5.50 9.47
C SER A 236 16.26 -5.67 7.96
N PHE A 237 15.06 -5.71 7.38
CA PHE A 237 14.85 -5.87 5.94
C PHE A 237 13.97 -4.75 5.39
N SER A 238 14.16 -4.36 4.14
CA SER A 238 13.33 -3.37 3.47
C SER A 238 13.04 -3.76 2.02
N LEU A 239 11.86 -3.38 1.54
CA LEU A 239 11.43 -3.54 0.16
C LEU A 239 11.25 -2.17 -0.49
N LEU A 240 12.18 -1.82 -1.38
CA LEU A 240 12.15 -0.57 -2.13
C LEU A 240 11.13 -0.66 -3.27
N HIS A 241 10.20 0.28 -3.29
CA HIS A 241 9.15 0.40 -4.30
C HIS A 241 9.21 1.77 -4.99
N PHE A 242 8.95 1.78 -6.30
CA PHE A 242 8.75 3.00 -7.08
C PHE A 242 7.30 3.06 -7.58
N THR A 243 6.63 4.17 -7.33
CA THR A 243 5.33 4.48 -7.95
C THR A 243 5.55 5.12 -9.31
N LEU A 244 4.95 4.55 -10.34
CA LEU A 244 4.99 5.04 -11.72
C LEU A 244 3.61 5.60 -12.06
N ALA A 245 3.50 6.92 -12.22
CA ALA A 245 2.22 7.62 -12.32
C ALA A 245 2.15 8.55 -13.54
N VAL A 246 1.08 8.40 -14.32
CA VAL A 246 0.77 9.20 -15.51
C VAL A 246 -0.65 9.75 -15.38
N SER A 247 -0.88 10.97 -15.84
CA SER A 247 -2.23 11.52 -15.98
C SER A 247 -2.35 12.43 -17.21
N SER A 248 -3.57 12.62 -17.71
CA SER A 248 -3.91 13.64 -18.71
C SER A 248 -3.85 15.08 -18.17
N LYS A 249 -3.57 15.27 -16.88
CA LYS A 249 -3.42 16.56 -16.20
C LYS A 249 -2.23 16.51 -15.22
N GLN A 250 -1.83 17.66 -14.69
CA GLN A 250 -0.79 17.72 -13.67
C GLN A 250 -1.22 16.98 -12.40
N PHE A 251 -0.33 16.14 -11.87
CA PHE A 251 -0.51 15.42 -10.61
C PHE A 251 0.56 15.80 -9.58
N THR A 252 0.16 15.72 -8.31
CA THR A 252 1.03 15.83 -7.13
C THR A 252 0.99 14.55 -6.32
N VAL A 253 2.04 14.32 -5.52
CA VAL A 253 2.04 13.34 -4.45
C VAL A 253 1.91 14.08 -3.12
N LEU A 254 1.12 13.54 -2.21
CA LEU A 254 1.11 13.92 -0.80
C LEU A 254 1.63 12.75 0.04
N ALA A 255 2.35 13.06 1.12
CA ALA A 255 2.80 12.11 2.14
C ALA A 255 2.33 12.65 3.50
N ASN A 256 1.48 11.90 4.22
CA ASN A 256 0.78 12.38 5.42
C ASN A 256 0.12 13.77 5.20
N SER A 257 -0.60 13.93 4.08
CA SER A 257 -1.25 15.17 3.62
C SER A 257 -0.32 16.36 3.29
N LEU A 258 1.01 16.21 3.37
CA LEU A 258 1.98 17.24 2.97
C LEU A 258 2.49 17.00 1.54
N PRO A 259 2.72 18.05 0.72
CA PRO A 259 3.32 17.90 -0.61
C PRO A 259 4.67 17.17 -0.57
N TYR A 260 4.81 16.18 -1.45
CA TYR A 260 5.97 15.28 -1.48
C TYR A 260 6.49 15.09 -2.91
N ASP A 261 7.81 15.02 -3.04
CA ASP A 261 8.49 14.62 -4.27
C ASP A 261 9.86 14.00 -3.93
N SER A 262 10.08 12.72 -4.27
CA SER A 262 11.35 12.03 -4.05
C SER A 262 12.54 12.68 -4.76
N GLN A 263 12.32 13.50 -5.80
CA GLN A 263 13.39 14.17 -6.53
C GLN A 263 13.96 15.40 -5.78
N THR A 264 13.20 15.98 -4.84
CA THR A 264 13.59 17.21 -4.11
C THR A 264 13.59 17.06 -2.59
N THR A 265 12.98 16.00 -2.06
CA THR A 265 13.03 15.66 -0.63
C THR A 265 14.48 15.33 -0.20
N PRO A 266 14.99 15.82 0.96
CA PRO A 266 16.37 15.62 1.36
C PRO A 266 16.64 14.33 2.16
N ALA A 267 15.65 13.79 2.87
CA ALA A 267 15.80 12.65 3.79
C ALA A 267 14.53 11.76 3.80
N PRO A 268 14.62 10.46 4.14
CA PRO A 268 13.45 9.61 4.31
C PRO A 268 12.53 10.11 5.44
N LYS A 269 11.24 9.77 5.38
CA LYS A 269 10.26 10.10 6.42
C LYS A 269 9.21 9.00 6.56
N LEU A 270 8.84 8.68 7.81
CA LEU A 270 7.70 7.79 8.10
C LEU A 270 6.40 8.31 7.49
N VAL A 271 5.62 7.40 6.90
CA VAL A 271 4.34 7.69 6.25
C VAL A 271 3.26 6.69 6.65
N ASP A 272 2.14 7.24 7.12
CA ASP A 272 0.88 6.56 7.45
C ASP A 272 -0.01 6.39 6.23
N VAL A 273 0.15 7.31 5.26
CA VAL A 273 -0.53 7.32 3.96
C VAL A 273 0.31 8.11 2.95
N ALA A 274 0.36 7.63 1.72
CA ALA A 274 0.74 8.45 0.57
C ALA A 274 -0.42 8.53 -0.42
N GLN A 275 -0.57 9.66 -1.11
CA GLN A 275 -1.71 9.93 -1.98
C GLN A 275 -1.25 10.53 -3.30
N VAL A 276 -1.88 10.14 -4.41
CA VAL A 276 -1.76 10.82 -5.71
C VAL A 276 -3.00 11.69 -5.88
N THR A 277 -2.81 12.99 -6.14
CA THR A 277 -3.91 13.91 -6.48
C THR A 277 -3.72 14.51 -7.85
N VAL A 278 -4.82 14.72 -8.57
CA VAL A 278 -4.86 15.21 -9.95
C VAL A 278 -5.83 16.38 -10.01
N GLN A 279 -5.33 17.57 -10.37
CA GLN A 279 -6.09 18.82 -10.23
C GLN A 279 -6.72 19.00 -8.82
N ASN A 280 -5.97 18.66 -7.76
CA ASN A 280 -6.39 18.67 -6.35
C ASN A 280 -7.50 17.68 -5.98
N VAL A 281 -7.91 16.80 -6.89
CA VAL A 281 -8.82 15.68 -6.62
C VAL A 281 -7.99 14.45 -6.23
N LEU A 282 -8.35 13.81 -5.11
CA LEU A 282 -7.76 12.54 -4.70
C LEU A 282 -8.02 11.47 -5.77
N ALA A 283 -6.96 10.85 -6.29
CA ALA A 283 -7.04 9.85 -7.34
C ALA A 283 -6.63 8.46 -6.85
N TYR A 284 -5.58 8.37 -6.02
CA TYR A 284 -5.03 7.09 -5.55
C TYR A 284 -4.48 7.23 -4.13
N GLU A 285 -4.57 6.17 -3.33
CA GLU A 285 -4.05 6.09 -1.97
C GLU A 285 -3.24 4.83 -1.74
N PHE A 286 -2.18 4.99 -0.96
CA PHE A 286 -1.32 3.96 -0.42
C PHE A 286 -1.59 3.87 1.08
N LEU A 287 -2.29 2.83 1.53
CA LEU A 287 -2.59 2.65 2.94
C LEU A 287 -1.42 1.94 3.61
N PHE A 288 -0.81 2.60 4.60
CA PHE A 288 0.47 2.20 5.19
C PHE A 288 0.32 1.90 6.69
N LYS A 289 -0.62 1.00 7.04
CA LYS A 289 -0.99 0.71 8.46
C LYS A 289 -1.23 -0.78 8.79
N ASP A 290 -0.62 -1.67 8.03
CA ASP A 290 -0.71 -3.12 8.24
C ASP A 290 0.41 -3.67 9.15
N ASN A 291 0.20 -4.86 9.71
CA ASN A 291 1.26 -5.64 10.38
C ASN A 291 1.85 -6.67 9.42
N TYR A 292 3.09 -7.09 9.66
CA TYR A 292 3.68 -8.25 8.98
C TYR A 292 3.77 -9.46 9.90
N THR A 293 3.66 -10.66 9.34
CA THR A 293 3.89 -11.92 10.04
C THR A 293 5.29 -12.43 9.70
N LEU A 294 6.12 -12.65 10.71
CA LEU A 294 7.39 -13.36 10.59
C LEU A 294 7.15 -14.88 10.71
N LEU A 295 7.65 -15.65 9.75
CA LEU A 295 7.42 -17.09 9.60
C LEU A 295 8.37 -17.94 10.47
N THR A 296 8.48 -17.55 11.75
CA THR A 296 9.12 -18.32 12.82
C THR A 296 8.25 -19.51 13.26
N ASN A 297 8.73 -20.31 14.20
CA ASN A 297 7.93 -21.37 14.85
C ASN A 297 7.84 -21.12 16.37
N PRO A 298 6.68 -20.67 16.91
CA PRO A 298 5.47 -20.24 16.20
C PRO A 298 5.71 -18.94 15.40
N ALA A 299 4.79 -18.62 14.49
CA ALA A 299 4.82 -17.36 13.74
C ALA A 299 4.46 -16.17 14.65
N VAL A 300 5.05 -15.00 14.39
CA VAL A 300 4.90 -13.81 15.23
C VAL A 300 4.56 -12.59 14.37
N ASN A 301 3.65 -11.73 14.84
CA ASN A 301 3.27 -10.50 14.15
C ASN A 301 4.05 -9.30 14.71
N TYR A 302 4.44 -8.38 13.83
CA TYR A 302 5.19 -7.17 14.15
C TYR A 302 4.62 -5.97 13.38
N PRO A 303 4.73 -4.74 13.91
CA PRO A 303 4.41 -3.53 13.15
C PRO A 303 5.41 -3.36 12.00
N VAL A 304 4.91 -3.10 10.80
CA VAL A 304 5.75 -2.70 9.67
C VAL A 304 5.97 -1.18 9.72
N ALA A 305 7.08 -0.70 9.17
CA ALA A 305 7.32 0.73 8.98
C ALA A 305 7.31 1.08 7.49
N TYR A 306 6.70 2.20 7.12
CA TYR A 306 6.72 2.70 5.75
C TYR A 306 7.45 4.04 5.70
N ALA A 307 8.41 4.18 4.79
CA ALA A 307 9.22 5.39 4.68
C ALA A 307 9.25 5.94 3.24
N ALA A 308 8.64 7.10 3.03
CA ALA A 308 8.74 7.83 1.76
C ALA A 308 10.17 8.36 1.61
N SER A 309 10.87 7.88 0.59
CA SER A 309 12.32 7.92 0.48
C SER A 309 12.79 8.88 -0.63
N PRO A 310 13.85 9.68 -0.40
CA PRO A 310 14.38 10.59 -1.42
C PRO A 310 15.25 9.85 -2.43
N ARG A 311 15.44 10.40 -3.62
CA ARG A 311 16.37 9.85 -4.63
C ARG A 311 17.83 9.76 -4.13
N GLY A 312 18.24 10.63 -3.19
CA GLY A 312 19.54 10.56 -2.51
C GLY A 312 19.73 9.36 -1.55
N SER A 313 18.66 8.58 -1.31
CA SER A 313 18.71 7.31 -0.58
C SER A 313 19.02 6.10 -1.47
N LEU A 314 19.39 6.33 -2.73
CA LEU A 314 19.78 5.32 -3.71
C LEU A 314 21.28 5.49 -4.07
N PRO A 315 22.00 4.41 -4.42
CA PRO A 315 23.37 4.52 -4.90
C PRO A 315 23.44 5.32 -6.21
N PRO A 316 24.58 6.01 -6.48
CA PRO A 316 24.91 6.42 -7.84
C PRO A 316 24.79 5.24 -8.79
N ASN A 317 24.15 5.45 -9.95
CA ASN A 317 23.88 4.41 -10.95
C ASN A 317 22.98 3.24 -10.47
N ALA A 318 22.16 3.44 -9.43
CA ALA A 318 21.06 2.55 -9.07
C ALA A 318 20.25 2.10 -10.31
N PHE A 319 20.05 0.79 -10.45
CA PHE A 319 19.30 0.20 -11.57
C PHE A 319 19.89 0.55 -12.95
N GLN A 320 21.22 0.53 -13.06
CA GLN A 320 21.94 0.43 -14.33
C GLN A 320 22.63 -0.94 -14.41
N GLY A 321 22.54 -1.63 -15.55
CA GLY A 321 23.09 -2.97 -15.74
C GLY A 321 22.04 -4.02 -16.11
N GLN A 322 22.48 -5.27 -16.28
CA GLN A 322 21.66 -6.31 -16.92
C GLN A 322 20.34 -6.62 -16.20
N GLY A 323 20.28 -6.53 -14.87
CA GLY A 323 19.06 -6.78 -14.07
C GLY A 323 18.01 -5.66 -14.08
N ALA A 324 18.36 -4.47 -14.60
CA ALA A 324 17.39 -3.39 -14.79
C ALA A 324 16.67 -3.49 -16.14
N LEU A 325 17.29 -4.16 -17.13
CA LEU A 325 16.77 -4.26 -18.50
C LEU A 325 15.42 -4.98 -18.57
N GLN A 326 15.17 -5.94 -17.68
CA GLN A 326 13.92 -6.70 -17.60
C GLN A 326 12.76 -5.78 -17.22
N LEU A 327 12.90 -5.00 -16.15
CA LEU A 327 11.86 -4.07 -15.72
C LEU A 327 11.68 -2.91 -16.71
N ILE A 328 12.77 -2.39 -17.30
CA ILE A 328 12.69 -1.39 -18.37
C ILE A 328 11.88 -1.91 -19.56
N ARG A 329 12.08 -3.18 -19.98
CA ARG A 329 11.27 -3.79 -21.05
C ARG A 329 9.79 -3.96 -20.69
N VAL A 330 9.46 -4.24 -19.43
CA VAL A 330 8.06 -4.24 -18.95
C VAL A 330 7.47 -2.84 -18.97
N GLN A 331 8.22 -1.84 -18.48
CA GLN A 331 7.85 -0.43 -18.52
C GLN A 331 7.59 0.04 -19.96
N ASP A 332 8.45 -0.33 -20.91
CA ASP A 332 8.31 0.01 -22.33
C ASP A 332 7.12 -0.71 -22.99
N TYR A 333 6.86 -1.99 -22.65
CA TYR A 333 5.67 -2.72 -23.09
C TYR A 333 4.39 -2.02 -22.60
N VAL A 334 4.29 -1.74 -21.30
CA VAL A 334 3.14 -1.02 -20.71
C VAL A 334 3.00 0.37 -21.32
N LYS A 335 4.10 1.11 -21.51
CA LYS A 335 4.11 2.42 -22.17
C LYS A 335 3.58 2.37 -23.59
N ALA A 336 3.98 1.37 -24.38
CA ALA A 336 3.45 1.17 -25.73
C ALA A 336 1.95 0.83 -25.71
N SER A 337 1.47 0.11 -24.69
CA SER A 337 0.07 -0.28 -24.50
C SER A 337 -0.81 0.73 -23.75
N LEU A 338 -0.27 1.86 -23.26
CA LEU A 338 -1.04 2.91 -22.58
C LEU A 338 -2.24 3.48 -23.36
N PRO A 339 -2.22 3.57 -24.71
CA PRO A 339 -3.39 3.98 -25.48
C PRO A 339 -4.59 3.06 -25.28
N ASP A 340 -4.34 1.75 -25.21
CA ASP A 340 -5.37 0.71 -25.09
C ASP A 340 -5.76 0.45 -23.62
N ILE A 341 -4.77 0.45 -22.71
CA ILE A 341 -4.94 0.19 -21.28
C ILE A 341 -5.58 1.38 -20.54
N ALA A 342 -5.31 2.62 -20.96
CA ALA A 342 -5.63 3.81 -20.19
C ALA A 342 -6.14 5.00 -21.03
N GLY A 343 -6.18 4.91 -22.36
CA GLY A 343 -6.46 6.06 -23.22
C GLY A 343 -5.42 7.17 -23.08
N LEU A 344 -4.18 6.83 -22.71
CA LEU A 344 -3.07 7.76 -22.51
C LEU A 344 -2.03 7.63 -23.64
N PRO A 345 -1.36 8.71 -24.07
CA PRO A 345 -0.38 8.63 -25.16
C PRO A 345 0.79 7.69 -24.85
N ALA A 346 1.23 6.90 -25.83
CA ALA A 346 2.45 6.09 -25.71
C ALA A 346 3.75 6.94 -25.56
N THR A 347 3.66 8.27 -25.67
CA THR A 347 4.75 9.20 -25.34
C THR A 347 4.87 9.50 -23.83
N SER A 348 3.85 9.19 -23.03
CA SER A 348 3.82 9.42 -21.58
C SER A 348 5.02 8.81 -20.84
N ASP A 349 5.43 9.45 -19.74
CA ASP A 349 6.61 9.03 -18.98
C ASP A 349 6.24 8.07 -17.84
N LEU A 350 6.67 6.81 -17.94
CA LEU A 350 6.57 5.78 -16.90
C LEU A 350 7.94 5.52 -16.23
N ASN A 351 8.89 6.44 -16.39
CA ASN A 351 10.26 6.28 -15.92
C ASN A 351 10.38 6.33 -14.40
N TYR A 352 11.01 5.31 -13.81
CA TYR A 352 11.29 5.30 -12.38
C TYR A 352 12.20 6.43 -11.90
N ASN A 353 13.12 6.90 -12.75
CA ASN A 353 14.04 7.99 -12.40
C ASN A 353 13.32 9.35 -12.21
N THR A 354 12.10 9.49 -12.73
CA THR A 354 11.23 10.67 -12.56
C THR A 354 10.09 10.43 -11.57
N SER A 355 10.09 9.27 -10.88
CA SER A 355 9.09 8.98 -9.85
C SER A 355 9.12 10.01 -8.73
N LYS A 356 7.92 10.53 -8.39
CA LYS A 356 7.70 11.44 -7.26
C LYS A 356 7.49 10.71 -5.93
N LEU A 357 7.22 9.40 -5.97
CA LEU A 357 7.01 8.57 -4.78
C LEU A 357 7.84 7.29 -4.90
N ILE A 358 9.05 7.39 -4.38
CA ILE A 358 9.87 6.27 -3.96
C ILE A 358 9.53 6.00 -2.50
N TYR A 359 9.26 4.76 -2.13
CA TYR A 359 9.01 4.39 -0.73
C TYR A 359 9.60 3.03 -0.38
N ARG A 360 9.80 2.83 0.92
CA ARG A 360 10.31 1.59 1.50
C ARG A 360 9.28 0.99 2.45
N VAL A 361 9.18 -0.33 2.43
CA VAL A 361 8.41 -1.12 3.40
C VAL A 361 9.42 -1.89 4.25
N SER A 362 9.52 -1.57 5.53
CA SER A 362 10.60 -1.96 6.44
C SER A 362 10.14 -2.90 7.56
N TYR A 363 11.01 -3.85 7.88
CA TYR A 363 10.78 -5.00 8.75
C TYR A 363 11.87 -5.07 9.84
N PRO A 364 11.67 -4.43 11.01
CA PRO A 364 12.72 -4.24 12.03
C PRO A 364 13.26 -5.50 12.71
N THR A 365 12.60 -6.64 12.53
CA THR A 365 12.86 -7.87 13.33
C THR A 365 13.15 -9.08 12.44
N TRP A 366 13.43 -8.84 11.15
CA TRP A 366 13.48 -9.86 10.10
C TRP A 366 14.48 -11.00 10.32
N SER A 367 15.74 -10.69 10.61
CA SER A 367 16.82 -11.66 10.90
C SER A 367 17.07 -12.79 9.87
N GLY A 368 16.55 -12.67 8.63
CA GLY A 368 16.65 -13.69 7.58
C GLY A 368 15.48 -14.68 7.49
N TYR A 369 14.49 -14.59 8.39
CA TYR A 369 13.30 -15.44 8.34
C TYR A 369 12.37 -15.04 7.20
N GLY A 370 11.50 -15.96 6.77
CA GLY A 370 10.42 -15.64 5.84
C GLY A 370 9.43 -14.66 6.47
N LEU A 371 8.73 -13.89 5.64
CA LEU A 371 7.72 -12.93 6.07
C LEU A 371 6.49 -12.98 5.15
N ARG A 372 5.33 -12.63 5.70
CA ARG A 372 4.10 -12.35 4.96
C ARG A 372 3.60 -10.95 5.30
N HIS A 373 3.13 -10.21 4.30
CA HIS A 373 2.58 -8.87 4.46
C HIS A 373 1.46 -8.62 3.42
N ASP A 374 0.50 -7.75 3.75
CA ASP A 374 -0.75 -7.60 3.00
C ASP A 374 -1.19 -6.13 2.76
N PRO A 375 -0.31 -5.29 2.17
CA PRO A 375 -0.61 -3.88 1.94
C PRO A 375 -1.79 -3.65 0.99
N THR A 376 -2.44 -2.49 1.14
CA THR A 376 -3.66 -2.13 0.41
C THR A 376 -3.52 -0.81 -0.34
N TYR A 377 -3.84 -0.80 -1.63
CA TYR A 377 -3.95 0.43 -2.42
C TYR A 377 -5.42 0.69 -2.79
N VAL A 378 -5.81 1.96 -2.88
CA VAL A 378 -7.20 2.37 -3.17
C VAL A 378 -7.23 3.38 -4.31
N ALA A 379 -8.02 3.14 -5.36
CA ALA A 379 -8.26 4.14 -6.41
C ALA A 379 -9.63 4.80 -6.25
N HIS A 380 -9.71 6.09 -6.54
CA HIS A 380 -10.91 6.92 -6.43
C HIS A 380 -11.32 7.41 -7.83
N PHE A 381 -12.37 6.80 -8.40
CA PHE A 381 -12.70 6.95 -9.82
C PHE A 381 -14.03 7.66 -10.10
N ALA A 382 -14.87 7.87 -9.09
CA ALA A 382 -16.09 8.68 -9.19
C ALA A 382 -16.27 9.55 -7.93
N PRO A 383 -17.11 10.60 -7.98
CA PRO A 383 -17.48 11.34 -6.77
C PRO A 383 -18.09 10.39 -5.73
N GLU A 384 -17.97 10.70 -4.44
CA GLU A 384 -18.72 9.98 -3.43
C GLU A 384 -20.21 10.26 -3.60
N THR A 385 -20.93 9.30 -4.17
CA THR A 385 -22.40 9.30 -4.14
C THR A 385 -22.82 9.13 -2.68
N PRO A 386 -23.56 10.07 -2.07
CA PRO A 386 -23.88 10.00 -0.65
C PRO A 386 -24.64 8.71 -0.32
N THR A 387 -23.99 7.79 0.41
CA THR A 387 -24.53 6.48 0.82
C THR A 387 -25.44 6.61 2.04
N GLY A 388 -26.44 7.48 1.92
CA GLY A 388 -27.54 7.61 2.87
C GLY A 388 -28.83 7.98 2.12
N PRO A 389 -30.00 7.70 2.72
CA PRO A 389 -31.24 8.29 2.20
C PRO A 389 -31.09 9.82 2.18
N PRO A 390 -31.63 10.53 1.18
CA PRO A 390 -31.61 11.99 1.19
C PRO A 390 -32.26 12.48 2.50
N PRO A 391 -31.71 13.53 3.14
CA PRO A 391 -32.30 14.05 4.37
C PRO A 391 -33.76 14.40 4.11
N PRO A 392 -34.70 13.98 4.99
CA PRO A 392 -36.12 14.19 4.75
C PRO A 392 -36.38 15.70 4.54
N PRO A 393 -37.21 16.08 3.54
CA PRO A 393 -37.35 17.48 3.16
C PRO A 393 -37.78 18.31 4.36
N THR A 394 -36.89 19.21 4.79
CA THR A 394 -37.09 20.09 5.95
C THR A 394 -38.18 21.14 5.70
N THR A 395 -38.55 21.34 4.44
CA THR A 395 -39.82 21.94 4.03
C THR A 395 -40.94 20.88 4.04
N PRO A 396 -41.89 20.92 4.99
CA PRO A 396 -43.10 20.12 4.87
C PRO A 396 -43.85 20.53 3.58
N PRO A 397 -44.54 19.59 2.90
CA PRO A 397 -45.30 19.92 1.70
C PRO A 397 -46.31 21.06 1.97
N PRO A 398 -46.57 21.95 1.00
CA PRO A 398 -47.33 23.18 1.24
C PRO A 398 -48.76 22.94 1.74
N THR A 399 -49.31 21.74 1.51
CA THR A 399 -50.58 21.26 2.09
C THR A 399 -50.55 21.20 3.62
N ILE A 400 -49.46 20.74 4.24
CA ILE A 400 -49.32 20.67 5.70
C ILE A 400 -49.14 22.07 6.29
N LEU A 401 -48.36 22.93 5.63
CA LEU A 401 -48.19 24.32 6.07
C LEU A 401 -49.52 25.10 5.97
N ALA A 402 -50.28 24.93 4.89
CA ALA A 402 -51.61 25.50 4.73
C ALA A 402 -52.60 24.98 5.78
N LEU A 403 -52.58 23.69 6.10
CA LEU A 403 -53.44 23.08 7.12
C LEU A 403 -53.11 23.61 8.53
N ALA A 404 -51.83 23.79 8.85
CA ALA A 404 -51.38 24.38 10.12
C ALA A 404 -51.79 25.87 10.24
N ILE A 405 -51.70 26.63 9.16
CA ILE A 405 -52.18 28.02 9.11
C ILE A 405 -53.70 28.07 9.31
N PHE A 406 -54.47 27.15 8.69
CA PHE A 406 -55.92 27.07 8.86
C PHE A 406 -56.35 26.72 10.29
N THR A 407 -55.70 25.73 10.93
CA THR A 407 -56.01 25.35 12.32
C THR A 407 -55.56 26.41 13.32
N GLY A 408 -54.43 27.10 13.07
CA GLY A 408 -54.00 28.27 13.83
C GLY A 408 -54.99 29.44 13.75
N ALA A 409 -55.42 29.82 12.54
CA ALA A 409 -56.43 30.87 12.34
C ALA A 409 -57.77 30.52 13.02
N LEU A 410 -58.24 29.29 12.86
CA LEU A 410 -59.51 28.84 13.45
C LEU A 410 -59.47 28.84 14.98
N SER A 411 -58.36 28.39 15.59
CA SER A 411 -58.20 28.38 17.05
C SER A 411 -58.09 29.80 17.63
N VAL A 412 -57.45 30.75 16.93
CA VAL A 412 -57.47 32.17 17.31
C VAL A 412 -58.88 32.77 17.22
N ILE A 413 -59.63 32.49 16.15
CA ILE A 413 -61.02 32.97 15.99
C ILE A 413 -61.92 32.42 17.11
N LEU A 414 -61.76 31.15 17.48
CA LEU A 414 -62.48 30.52 18.60
C LEU A 414 -62.07 31.11 19.95
N ALA A 415 -60.78 31.37 20.20
CA ALA A 415 -60.31 32.00 21.41
C ALA A 415 -60.88 33.42 21.61
N VAL A 416 -60.94 34.22 20.53
CA VAL A 416 -61.55 35.57 20.54
C VAL A 416 -63.07 35.50 20.80
N HIS A 417 -63.77 34.53 20.24
CA HIS A 417 -65.20 34.31 20.53
C HIS A 417 -65.47 33.77 21.95
N GLY A 418 -64.54 33.02 22.53
CA GLY A 418 -64.57 32.62 23.93
C GLY A 418 -64.38 33.80 24.88
N PHE A 419 -63.27 34.53 24.75
CA PHE A 419 -62.92 35.67 25.61
C PHE A 419 -63.93 36.83 25.56
N SER A 420 -64.57 37.05 24.41
CA SER A 420 -65.63 38.08 24.29
C SER A 420 -66.94 37.69 24.97
N ARG A 421 -67.22 36.39 25.18
CA ARG A 421 -68.37 35.92 25.96
C ARG A 421 -68.08 35.92 27.47
N SER A 422 -66.89 35.50 27.89
CA SER A 422 -66.50 35.44 29.32
C SER A 422 -66.24 36.81 29.98
N ARG A 423 -66.49 37.93 29.29
CA ARG A 423 -66.40 39.30 29.86
C ARG A 423 -67.74 39.89 30.32
N LYS A 424 -68.82 39.09 30.36
CA LYS A 424 -70.05 39.42 31.09
C LYS A 424 -70.18 38.51 32.29
N HIS A 425 -70.57 39.09 33.43
CA HIS A 425 -70.60 38.49 34.78
C HIS A 425 -69.22 38.21 35.41
N TYR A 426 -68.68 39.17 36.17
CA TYR A 426 -68.59 39.04 37.64
C TYR A 426 -68.11 40.34 38.33
N LEU A 427 -68.84 40.77 39.36
CA LEU A 427 -68.55 41.77 40.42
C LEU A 427 -69.88 41.99 41.20
N PRO A 428 -69.90 42.41 42.49
CA PRO A 428 -68.86 42.44 43.53
C PRO A 428 -69.22 41.41 44.68
N ASP A 429 -68.62 41.35 45.89
CA ASP A 429 -68.61 42.37 46.96
C ASP A 429 -67.64 42.11 48.14
N GLU A 430 -67.63 43.01 49.13
CA GLU A 430 -66.60 43.19 50.19
C GLU A 430 -66.62 42.23 51.40
N SER A 431 -65.45 42.04 52.05
CA SER A 431 -65.13 42.55 53.42
C SER A 431 -63.85 41.92 54.03
N GLY A 432 -63.12 42.64 54.92
CA GLY A 432 -62.09 42.03 55.79
C GLY A 432 -60.73 42.74 55.95
N ASN A 433 -60.67 43.75 56.82
CA ASN A 433 -59.44 44.37 57.39
C ASN A 433 -58.71 43.39 58.39
N LEU A 434 -57.45 43.52 58.86
CA LEU A 434 -56.38 44.56 58.84
C LEU A 434 -54.98 43.96 59.25
N THR A 435 -53.90 44.76 59.16
CA THR A 435 -52.62 44.73 59.96
C THR A 435 -51.53 43.62 59.87
N ALA A 436 -50.39 44.00 59.24
CA ALA A 436 -49.06 44.24 59.87
C ALA A 436 -48.06 43.13 60.35
N SER A 437 -46.86 43.14 59.70
CA SER A 437 -45.51 43.34 60.31
C SER A 437 -44.71 42.24 61.08
N LYS A 438 -43.51 41.93 60.52
CA LYS A 438 -42.19 41.60 61.17
C LYS A 438 -41.89 40.24 61.85
N SER A 439 -41.13 39.43 61.08
CA SER A 439 -39.74 38.97 61.36
C SER A 439 -39.38 37.93 62.45
N ARG A 440 -38.27 37.21 62.18
CA ARG A 440 -37.40 36.42 63.11
C ARG A 440 -38.00 35.12 63.68
N TYR A 441 -37.24 34.07 64.04
CA TYR A 441 -35.90 33.57 63.66
C TYR A 441 -35.75 32.14 64.27
N THR A 442 -34.59 31.48 64.07
CA THR A 442 -34.13 30.18 64.65
C THR A 442 -34.74 28.88 64.09
N GLY A 443 -33.96 27.80 63.90
CA GLY A 443 -32.49 27.73 64.07
C GLY A 443 -31.78 26.48 63.50
N ASN A 444 -30.46 26.61 63.42
CA ASN A 444 -29.43 25.58 63.20
C ASN A 444 -28.99 24.98 64.56
N PRO A 445 -28.04 23.99 64.68
CA PRO A 445 -27.06 23.46 63.71
C PRO A 445 -27.22 21.90 63.54
N THR A 446 -26.27 20.99 63.29
CA THR A 446 -24.78 20.96 63.32
C THR A 446 -24.18 19.80 62.48
N LEU A 447 -22.89 19.89 62.16
CA LEU A 447 -21.95 18.79 61.83
C LEU A 447 -21.27 18.26 63.14
N PRO A 448 -20.44 17.19 63.21
CA PRO A 448 -19.61 16.59 62.15
C PRO A 448 -19.39 15.04 62.21
N ALA A 449 -18.38 14.58 61.43
CA ALA A 449 -17.46 13.44 61.67
C ALA A 449 -17.80 12.00 61.18
N GLU A 450 -16.86 11.50 60.37
CA GLU A 450 -16.21 10.16 60.31
C GLU A 450 -17.00 8.86 60.61
N GLY A 451 -16.87 7.88 59.71
CA GLY A 451 -17.32 6.49 59.95
C GLY A 451 -17.26 5.55 58.73
N LEU A 452 -16.11 4.91 58.49
CA LEU A 452 -15.99 3.68 57.68
C LEU A 452 -16.37 2.48 58.59
N PRO A 453 -16.99 1.38 58.07
CA PRO A 453 -16.18 0.38 57.36
C PRO A 453 -16.85 -0.44 56.24
N THR A 454 -16.02 -1.30 55.66
CA THR A 454 -16.19 -2.35 54.64
C THR A 454 -17.36 -3.35 54.80
N GLN A 455 -17.95 -3.75 53.67
CA GLN A 455 -17.95 -5.13 53.10
C GLN A 455 -18.40 -5.01 51.62
N ASP A 456 -17.71 -5.51 50.60
CA ASP A 456 -17.16 -6.85 50.28
C ASP A 456 -18.19 -7.80 49.64
N HIS A 457 -18.05 -8.01 48.32
CA HIS A 457 -18.68 -9.09 47.57
C HIS A 457 -17.72 -9.62 46.50
N SER A 458 -17.04 -10.71 46.83
CA SER A 458 -16.12 -11.43 45.93
C SER A 458 -16.88 -12.42 45.01
N PRO A 459 -16.61 -12.47 43.69
CA PRO A 459 -17.18 -13.46 42.79
C PRO A 459 -16.43 -14.81 42.90
N TYR A 460 -17.15 -15.90 43.22
CA TYR A 460 -16.51 -17.19 43.48
C TYR A 460 -16.13 -17.98 42.22
N ARG A 461 -15.12 -18.84 42.39
CA ARG A 461 -14.35 -19.56 41.38
C ARG A 461 -15.05 -20.76 40.72
N ARG A 462 -14.72 -20.95 39.43
CA ARG A 462 -14.15 -22.19 38.82
C ARG A 462 -14.98 -23.47 38.78
N ALA A 463 -15.06 -24.05 37.59
CA ALA A 463 -14.98 -25.51 37.39
C ALA A 463 -14.11 -25.82 36.15
N GLU A 464 -13.10 -26.67 36.32
CA GLU A 464 -12.39 -27.37 35.24
C GLU A 464 -12.69 -28.86 35.42
N SER A 465 -12.93 -29.60 34.34
CA SER A 465 -12.81 -31.06 34.34
C SER A 465 -12.49 -31.58 32.95
N THR A 466 -11.39 -32.33 32.84
CA THR A 466 -10.97 -33.05 31.64
C THR A 466 -11.72 -34.36 31.46
N VAL A 467 -11.91 -34.75 30.20
CA VAL A 467 -11.75 -36.13 29.71
C VAL A 467 -10.84 -36.05 28.48
#